data_AF-A0A2D2H0K7-F1
#
_entry.id   AF-A0A2D2H0K7-F1
#
_cell.length_a   1.000
_cell.length_b   1.000
_cell.length_c   1.000
_cell.angle_alpha   90.00
_cell.angle_beta   90.00
_cell.angle_gamma   90.00
#
_symmetry.space_group_name_H-M   'P 1'
#
loop_
_entity.id
_entity.type
_entity.pdbx_description
1 polymer ?
#
loop_
_entity_poly.entity_id
_entity_poly.type
_entity_poly.pdbx_seq_one_letter_code
_entity_poly.pdbx_strand_id
1 'polypeptide(L)'
;MNPPVPRASFERQFLYYRRLCASLGEDLQRMQDERTRLTGEVRLHQLQARFDRDLSHTAAYALDTEQLMGRLLELLAEYMLCTKALILAERATGKGEFAVVSALGCDEDTRHLVFEVGEPPTVAQIPGDHGTPASIRQALLPLLDHLGGGPMVWQYDADSGYALAILGGSGPAGQIFRQQGAELGHTALTGLIHGLWRIRSLERQPPVRPPAPSPVATEAAERPDRNERTAPRRMDPAKPVIREGDIAEGIRKGGGIREVVVLGQDDGEYLVLVRPSWAAGFRRVTTYRGLSDRSFRDLNRLVTFVRKACRFPGSIVLLDIHAQEARALRPGVPHLVHSNEAHAR
;
A
#
# COMPACT_ATOMS: atom_id res chain seq x y z
N MET A 1 -32.75 -12.98 69.39
CA MET A 1 -31.31 -13.18 69.70
C MET A 1 -30.82 -14.34 68.85
N ASN A 2 -29.99 -14.07 67.84
CA ASN A 2 -29.42 -15.15 67.03
C ASN A 2 -28.31 -15.87 67.82
N PRO A 3 -28.26 -17.21 67.81
CA PRO A 3 -27.27 -17.97 68.55
C PRO A 3 -25.85 -17.68 68.02
N PRO A 4 -24.82 -17.69 68.90
CA PRO A 4 -23.45 -17.45 68.50
C PRO A 4 -22.96 -18.55 67.58
N VAL A 5 -22.51 -18.18 66.39
CA VAL A 5 -21.92 -19.10 65.40
C VAL A 5 -20.66 -19.74 66.02
N PRO A 6 -20.50 -21.07 65.99
CA PRO A 6 -19.35 -21.75 66.58
C PRO A 6 -18.05 -21.33 65.88
N ARG A 7 -17.05 -20.87 66.65
CA ARG A 7 -15.77 -20.31 66.16
C ARG A 7 -15.05 -21.20 65.13
N ALA A 8 -15.13 -22.52 65.27
CA ALA A 8 -14.54 -23.49 64.34
C ALA A 8 -15.16 -23.46 62.93
N SER A 9 -16.44 -23.09 62.78
CA SER A 9 -17.06 -22.94 61.46
C SER A 9 -16.63 -21.64 60.79
N PHE A 10 -16.41 -20.58 61.57
CA PHE A 10 -15.94 -19.29 61.07
C PHE A 10 -14.49 -19.38 60.54
N GLU A 11 -13.58 -20.01 61.27
CA GLU A 11 -12.18 -20.18 60.82
C GLU A 11 -12.09 -21.00 59.51
N ARG A 12 -12.91 -22.04 59.38
CA ARG A 12 -12.98 -22.84 58.16
C ARG A 12 -13.51 -22.04 56.97
N GLN A 13 -14.55 -21.23 57.19
CA GLN A 13 -15.08 -20.33 56.17
C GLN A 13 -14.07 -19.23 55.79
N PHE A 14 -13.36 -18.66 56.76
CA PHE A 14 -12.33 -17.65 56.52
C PHE A 14 -11.16 -18.21 55.69
N LEU A 15 -10.65 -19.40 56.04
CA LEU A 15 -9.60 -20.06 55.28
C LEU A 15 -10.05 -20.43 53.86
N TYR A 16 -11.32 -20.84 53.70
CA TYR A 16 -11.91 -21.08 52.40
C TYR A 16 -11.89 -19.80 51.53
N TYR A 17 -12.43 -18.69 52.04
CA TYR A 17 -12.46 -17.43 51.29
C TYR A 17 -11.06 -16.89 51.00
N ARG A 18 -10.10 -17.04 51.92
CA ARG A 18 -8.71 -16.64 51.67
C ARG A 18 -8.09 -17.42 50.50
N ARG A 19 -8.29 -18.73 50.43
CA ARG A 19 -7.81 -19.55 49.29
C ARG A 19 -8.53 -19.19 48.00
N LEU A 20 -9.83 -18.96 48.07
CA LEU A 20 -10.60 -18.53 46.91
C LEU A 20 -10.10 -17.18 46.36
N CYS A 21 -9.87 -16.20 47.23
CA CYS A 21 -9.30 -14.91 46.83
C CYS A 21 -7.90 -15.05 46.23
N ALA A 22 -7.05 -15.94 46.79
CA ALA A 22 -5.73 -16.20 46.23
C ALA A 22 -5.81 -16.82 44.83
N SER A 23 -6.66 -17.84 44.63
CA SER A 23 -6.89 -18.47 43.32
C SER A 23 -7.45 -17.48 42.30
N LEU A 24 -8.44 -16.67 42.68
CA LEU A 24 -9.00 -15.63 41.81
C LEU A 24 -7.96 -14.57 41.44
N GLY A 25 -7.05 -14.23 42.36
CA GLY A 25 -5.93 -13.33 42.09
C GLY A 25 -4.94 -13.91 41.07
N GLU A 26 -4.57 -15.19 41.22
CA GLU A 26 -3.70 -15.89 40.25
C GLU A 26 -4.35 -15.98 38.87
N ASP A 27 -5.64 -16.33 38.79
CA ASP A 27 -6.35 -16.44 37.53
C ASP A 27 -6.50 -15.07 36.84
N LEU A 28 -6.77 -14.01 37.62
CA LEU A 28 -6.80 -12.64 37.09
C LEU A 28 -5.45 -12.23 36.53
N GLN A 29 -4.34 -12.55 37.20
CA GLN A 29 -2.99 -12.26 36.71
C GLN A 29 -2.72 -13.00 35.39
N ARG A 30 -3.03 -14.30 35.31
CA ARG A 30 -2.88 -15.08 34.07
C ARG A 30 -3.67 -14.47 32.92
N MET A 31 -4.93 -14.08 33.16
CA MET A 31 -5.77 -13.45 32.14
C MET A 31 -5.24 -12.07 31.71
N GLN A 32 -4.62 -11.31 32.63
CA GLN A 32 -3.96 -10.04 32.30
C GLN A 32 -2.71 -10.24 31.45
N ASP A 33 -1.89 -11.24 31.78
CA ASP A 33 -0.69 -11.58 31.01
C ASP A 33 -1.07 -12.06 29.60
N GLU A 34 -2.09 -12.93 29.49
CA GLU A 34 -2.62 -13.40 28.20
C GLU A 34 -3.21 -12.26 27.38
N ARG A 35 -3.99 -11.36 27.98
CA ARG A 35 -4.51 -10.17 27.29
C ARG A 35 -3.37 -9.29 26.76
N THR A 36 -2.32 -9.10 27.55
CA THR A 36 -1.17 -8.27 27.17
C THR A 36 -0.42 -8.88 25.99
N ARG A 37 -0.23 -10.20 26.03
CA ARG A 37 0.34 -10.97 24.92
C ARG A 37 -0.50 -10.83 23.63
N LEU A 38 -1.80 -11.12 23.70
CA LEU A 38 -2.69 -11.04 22.54
C LEU A 38 -2.79 -9.62 21.97
N THR A 39 -2.79 -8.60 22.83
CA THR A 39 -2.77 -7.20 22.39
C THR A 39 -1.47 -6.89 21.62
N GLY A 40 -0.33 -7.43 22.06
CA GLY A 40 0.94 -7.34 21.36
C GLY A 40 0.89 -8.01 19.98
N GLU A 41 0.37 -9.23 19.90
CA GLU A 41 0.22 -9.99 18.65
C GLU A 41 -0.69 -9.26 17.64
N VAL A 42 -1.84 -8.74 18.10
CA VAL A 42 -2.75 -7.95 17.25
C VAL A 42 -2.06 -6.69 16.72
N ARG A 43 -1.31 -5.99 17.56
CA ARG A 43 -0.58 -4.78 17.14
C ARG A 43 0.48 -5.11 16.07
N LEU A 44 1.17 -6.23 16.22
CA LEU A 44 2.16 -6.73 15.25
C LEU A 44 1.49 -7.02 13.91
N HIS A 45 0.39 -7.77 13.89
CA HIS A 45 -0.34 -8.06 12.66
C HIS A 45 -0.91 -6.80 11.99
N GLN A 46 -1.38 -5.83 12.76
CA GLN A 46 -1.84 -4.55 12.21
C GLN A 46 -0.70 -3.75 11.58
N LEU A 47 0.49 -3.76 12.19
CA LEU A 47 1.68 -3.11 11.63
C LEU A 47 2.09 -3.78 10.33
N GLN A 48 2.17 -5.12 10.32
CA GLN A 48 2.50 -5.91 9.14
C GLN A 48 1.51 -5.66 7.98
N ALA A 49 0.20 -5.65 8.27
CA ALA A 49 -0.82 -5.41 7.25
C ALA A 49 -0.80 -3.98 6.68
N ARG A 50 -0.34 -2.99 7.46
CA ARG A 50 -0.11 -1.62 6.98
C ARG A 50 1.14 -1.57 6.10
N PHE A 51 2.23 -2.14 6.58
CA PHE A 51 3.49 -2.22 5.85
C PHE A 51 3.30 -2.90 4.48
N ASP A 52 2.64 -4.06 4.44
CA ASP A 52 2.35 -4.78 3.20
C ASP A 52 1.51 -3.95 2.20
N ARG A 53 0.53 -3.19 2.72
CA ARG A 53 -0.30 -2.30 1.89
C ARG A 53 0.52 -1.16 1.27
N ASP A 54 1.35 -0.51 2.07
CA ASP A 54 2.15 0.64 1.62
C ASP A 54 3.28 0.20 0.69
N LEU A 55 3.85 -0.99 0.94
CA LEU A 55 4.80 -1.65 0.05
C LEU A 55 4.14 -2.01 -1.29
N SER A 56 2.96 -2.62 -1.26
CA SER A 56 2.18 -2.93 -2.46
C SER A 56 1.84 -1.67 -3.25
N HIS A 57 1.48 -0.58 -2.57
CA HIS A 57 1.24 0.71 -3.19
C HIS A 57 2.52 1.24 -3.85
N THR A 58 3.64 1.23 -3.13
CA THR A 58 4.95 1.67 -3.64
C THR A 58 5.36 0.88 -4.88
N ALA A 59 5.25 -0.45 -4.83
CA ALA A 59 5.53 -1.33 -5.96
C ALA A 59 4.58 -1.08 -7.16
N ALA A 60 3.34 -0.67 -6.90
CA ALA A 60 2.34 -0.36 -7.93
C ALA A 60 2.49 1.04 -8.57
N TYR A 61 3.26 1.95 -7.97
CA TYR A 61 3.43 3.31 -8.52
C TYR A 61 4.88 3.69 -8.85
N ALA A 62 5.86 2.87 -8.47
CA ALA A 62 7.24 3.07 -8.88
C ALA A 62 7.37 3.03 -10.42
N LEU A 63 8.06 4.03 -10.96
CA LEU A 63 8.32 4.19 -12.40
C LEU A 63 9.66 3.58 -12.80
N ASP A 64 10.63 3.63 -11.89
CA ASP A 64 11.97 3.09 -12.09
C ASP A 64 12.46 2.30 -10.85
N THR A 65 13.56 1.58 -11.05
CA THR A 65 14.12 0.69 -10.03
C THR A 65 14.70 1.45 -8.84
N GLU A 66 15.31 2.62 -9.08
CA GLU A 66 15.95 3.42 -8.02
C GLU A 66 14.90 4.01 -7.08
N GLN A 67 13.81 4.54 -7.64
CA GLN A 67 12.65 5.04 -6.91
C GLN A 67 12.00 3.94 -6.06
N LEU A 68 11.82 2.74 -6.63
CA LEU A 68 11.27 1.60 -5.88
C LEU A 68 12.14 1.28 -4.66
N MET A 69 13.45 1.14 -4.87
CA MET A 69 14.40 0.77 -3.82
C MET A 69 14.52 1.85 -2.75
N GLY A 70 14.59 3.12 -3.15
CA GLY A 70 14.64 4.25 -2.22
C GLY A 70 13.39 4.32 -1.33
N ARG A 71 12.20 4.24 -1.95
CA ARG A 71 10.93 4.25 -1.19
C ARG A 71 10.76 3.02 -0.30
N LEU A 72 11.22 1.86 -0.75
CA LEU A 72 11.21 0.66 0.08
C LEU A 72 12.06 0.83 1.33
N LEU A 73 13.28 1.37 1.19
CA LEU A 73 14.15 1.65 2.32
C LEU A 73 13.53 2.67 3.30
N GLU A 74 12.88 3.72 2.78
CA GLU A 74 12.12 4.67 3.62
C GLU A 74 11.01 3.96 4.42
N LEU A 75 10.23 3.09 3.77
CA LEU A 75 9.20 2.30 4.46
C LEU A 75 9.81 1.36 5.50
N LEU A 76 10.98 0.76 5.24
CA LEU A 76 11.67 -0.05 6.23
C LEU A 76 12.08 0.80 7.45
N ALA A 77 12.57 2.02 7.24
CA ALA A 77 12.92 2.94 8.31
C ALA A 77 11.71 3.36 9.16
N GLU A 78 10.55 3.53 8.52
CA GLU A 78 9.32 3.95 9.19
C GLU A 78 8.69 2.81 10.00
N TYR A 79 8.65 1.61 9.42
CA TYR A 79 7.93 0.47 10.00
C TYR A 79 8.80 -0.44 10.85
N MET A 80 10.12 -0.45 10.62
CA MET A 80 11.08 -1.18 11.44
C MET A 80 11.97 -0.20 12.20
N LEU A 81 12.29 -0.53 13.44
CA LEU A 81 13.28 0.18 14.25
C LEU A 81 14.71 -0.15 13.79
N CYS A 82 14.99 0.05 12.50
CA CYS A 82 16.29 -0.18 11.89
C CYS A 82 17.15 1.08 11.88
N THR A 83 18.45 0.90 12.07
CA THR A 83 19.45 1.97 12.00
C THR A 83 20.06 2.05 10.61
N LYS A 84 20.26 0.90 9.96
CA LYS A 84 20.82 0.78 8.62
C LYS A 84 20.10 -0.31 7.84
N ALA A 85 20.01 -0.14 6.52
CA ALA A 85 19.49 -1.17 5.63
C ALA A 85 20.18 -1.10 4.26
N LEU A 86 20.45 -2.26 3.67
CA LEU A 86 21.08 -2.41 2.37
C LEU A 86 20.24 -3.32 1.49
N ILE A 87 20.04 -2.89 0.24
CA ILE A 87 19.55 -3.74 -0.85
C ILE A 87 20.75 -4.12 -1.69
N LEU A 88 20.94 -5.42 -1.85
CA LEU A 88 22.08 -6.03 -2.50
C LEU A 88 21.58 -6.81 -3.73
N ALA A 89 22.36 -6.79 -4.80
CA ALA A 89 22.14 -7.63 -5.96
C ALA A 89 23.37 -8.47 -6.24
N GLU A 90 23.15 -9.75 -6.48
CA GLU A 90 24.19 -10.68 -6.87
C GLU A 90 24.67 -10.35 -8.29
N ARG A 91 25.98 -10.12 -8.46
CA ARG A 91 26.56 -9.75 -9.76
C ARG A 91 26.44 -10.87 -10.78
N ALA A 92 26.57 -12.11 -10.33
CA ALA A 92 26.35 -13.31 -11.11
C ALA A 92 25.71 -14.36 -10.20
N THR A 93 24.53 -14.84 -10.57
CA THR A 93 23.74 -15.77 -9.78
C THR A 93 24.55 -17.03 -9.41
N GLY A 94 24.57 -17.36 -8.13
CA GLY A 94 25.26 -18.51 -7.57
C GLY A 94 26.76 -18.32 -7.28
N LYS A 95 27.31 -17.10 -7.42
CA LYS A 95 28.71 -16.81 -7.06
C LYS A 95 28.88 -16.24 -5.66
N GLY A 96 27.80 -15.74 -5.04
CA GLY A 96 27.88 -15.12 -3.72
C GLY A 96 28.52 -13.73 -3.71
N GLU A 97 28.71 -13.11 -4.88
CA GLU A 97 29.23 -11.74 -5.00
C GLU A 97 28.07 -10.73 -5.05
N PHE A 98 27.87 -9.98 -3.98
CA PHE A 98 26.77 -9.03 -3.81
C PHE A 98 27.24 -7.59 -3.93
N ALA A 99 26.72 -6.86 -4.91
CA ALA A 99 26.92 -5.41 -5.03
C ALA A 99 25.78 -4.65 -4.31
N VAL A 100 26.13 -3.57 -3.62
CA VAL A 100 25.12 -2.68 -3.04
C VAL A 100 24.42 -1.91 -4.14
N VAL A 101 23.10 -2.05 -4.23
CA VAL A 101 22.28 -1.29 -5.18
C VAL A 101 21.68 -0.06 -4.51
N SER A 102 21.26 -0.20 -3.27
CA SER A 102 20.71 0.90 -2.48
C SER A 102 21.02 0.73 -1.01
N ALA A 103 21.15 1.85 -0.30
CA ALA A 103 21.57 1.89 1.08
C ALA A 103 20.84 3.00 1.84
N LEU A 104 20.54 2.72 3.11
CA LEU A 104 19.95 3.65 4.08
C LEU A 104 20.81 3.67 5.35
N GLY A 105 21.05 4.86 5.90
CA GLY A 105 21.82 5.03 7.14
C GLY A 105 23.31 4.72 6.98
N CYS A 106 23.82 4.69 5.75
CA CYS A 106 25.21 4.43 5.41
C CYS A 106 25.80 5.60 4.59
N ASP A 107 27.12 5.70 4.56
CA ASP A 107 27.83 6.71 3.77
C ASP A 107 27.66 6.48 2.26
N GLU A 108 27.78 7.53 1.43
CA GLU A 108 27.57 7.43 -0.03
C GLU A 108 28.50 6.41 -0.71
N ASP A 109 29.73 6.27 -0.21
CA ASP A 109 30.72 5.29 -0.69
C ASP A 109 30.21 3.83 -0.60
N THR A 110 29.23 3.58 0.27
CA THR A 110 28.63 2.24 0.45
C THR A 110 28.02 1.70 -0.84
N ARG A 111 27.53 2.55 -1.74
CA ARG A 111 26.91 2.12 -3.02
C ARG A 111 27.91 1.47 -3.98
N HIS A 112 29.21 1.63 -3.76
CA HIS A 112 30.26 1.05 -4.60
C HIS A 112 30.85 -0.24 -4.03
N LEU A 113 30.40 -0.64 -2.84
CA LEU A 113 30.91 -1.84 -2.17
C LEU A 113 30.36 -3.12 -2.78
N VAL A 114 31.22 -4.13 -2.77
CA VAL A 114 30.92 -5.51 -3.15
C VAL A 114 31.30 -6.40 -1.98
N PHE A 115 30.40 -7.30 -1.62
CA PHE A 115 30.58 -8.26 -0.53
C PHE A 115 30.63 -9.66 -1.11
N GLU A 116 31.60 -10.45 -0.67
CA GLU A 116 31.68 -11.87 -0.96
C GLU A 116 31.06 -12.65 0.19
N VAL A 117 29.98 -13.38 -0.11
CA VAL A 117 29.26 -14.24 0.83
C VAL A 117 29.31 -15.66 0.26
N GLY A 118 30.22 -16.48 0.78
CA GLY A 118 30.52 -17.80 0.18
C GLY A 118 29.31 -18.72 0.02
N GLU A 119 28.56 -18.96 1.11
CA GLU A 119 27.29 -19.69 1.08
C GLU A 119 26.19 -18.79 1.68
N PRO A 120 25.49 -17.99 0.84
CA PRO A 120 24.49 -17.05 1.35
C PRO A 120 23.27 -17.82 1.88
N PRO A 121 22.94 -17.71 3.18
CA PRO A 121 21.72 -18.34 3.70
C PRO A 121 20.49 -17.64 3.11
N THR A 122 19.40 -18.37 2.85
CA THR A 122 18.13 -17.75 2.40
C THR A 122 17.59 -16.77 3.44
N VAL A 123 17.66 -17.15 4.72
CA VAL A 123 17.23 -16.32 5.85
C VAL A 123 18.23 -16.48 6.97
N ALA A 124 18.68 -15.36 7.55
CA ALA A 124 19.43 -15.39 8.80
C ALA A 124 19.00 -14.26 9.73
N GLN A 125 18.89 -14.59 11.01
CA GLN A 125 18.77 -13.61 12.09
C GLN A 125 20.01 -13.71 12.97
N ILE A 126 20.74 -12.61 13.07
CA ILE A 126 21.93 -12.49 13.90
C ILE A 126 21.54 -11.67 15.12
N PRO A 127 21.23 -12.28 16.28
CA PRO A 127 21.14 -11.52 17.52
C PRO A 127 22.49 -10.84 17.79
N GLY A 128 22.44 -9.60 18.31
CA GLY A 128 23.65 -8.83 18.63
C GLY A 128 24.59 -9.56 19.61
N ASP A 129 24.03 -10.42 20.46
CA ASP A 129 24.77 -11.23 21.44
C ASP A 129 24.67 -12.73 21.10
N HIS A 130 25.79 -13.44 21.35
CA HIS A 130 26.08 -14.85 21.08
C HIS A 130 24.85 -15.78 20.99
N GLY A 131 24.49 -16.16 19.76
CA GLY A 131 23.40 -17.11 19.50
C GLY A 131 23.32 -17.64 18.06
N THR A 132 23.99 -16.99 17.11
CA THR A 132 24.03 -17.43 15.71
C THR A 132 25.04 -18.57 15.51
N PRO A 133 24.71 -19.59 14.69
CA PRO A 133 25.70 -20.55 14.22
C PRO A 133 26.94 -19.86 13.65
N ALA A 134 28.13 -20.32 14.03
CA ALA A 134 29.40 -19.72 13.64
C ALA A 134 29.57 -19.63 12.12
N SER A 135 29.05 -20.63 11.38
CA SER A 135 29.08 -20.66 9.91
C SER A 135 28.31 -19.50 9.28
N ILE A 136 27.09 -19.22 9.74
CA ILE A 136 26.25 -18.12 9.22
C ILE A 136 26.87 -16.76 9.56
N ARG A 137 27.38 -16.61 10.79
CA ARG A 137 28.07 -15.39 11.19
C ARG A 137 29.34 -15.15 10.38
N GLN A 138 30.09 -16.21 10.08
CA GLN A 138 31.30 -16.12 9.25
C GLN A 138 30.97 -15.76 7.80
N ALA A 139 29.92 -16.33 7.21
CA ALA A 139 29.49 -16.02 5.86
C ALA A 139 29.06 -14.54 5.70
N LEU A 140 28.38 -13.98 6.71
CA LEU A 140 27.88 -12.60 6.70
C LEU A 140 28.81 -11.61 7.42
N LEU A 141 30.02 -12.03 7.79
CA LEU A 141 30.98 -11.20 8.54
C LEU A 141 31.32 -9.89 7.81
N PRO A 142 31.58 -9.88 6.48
CA PRO A 142 31.90 -8.64 5.77
C PRO A 142 30.77 -7.59 5.85
N LEU A 143 29.52 -8.04 5.85
CA LEU A 143 28.34 -7.18 5.98
C LEU A 143 28.18 -6.68 7.42
N LEU A 144 28.41 -7.54 8.41
CA LEU A 144 28.36 -7.16 9.82
C LEU A 144 29.43 -6.12 10.18
N ASP A 145 30.66 -6.30 9.67
CA ASP A 145 31.75 -5.36 9.92
C ASP A 145 31.44 -3.96 9.34
N HIS A 146 30.77 -3.91 8.17
CA HIS A 146 30.36 -2.66 7.55
C HIS A 146 29.13 -2.01 8.23
N LEU A 147 28.11 -2.80 8.53
CA LEU A 147 26.88 -2.31 9.16
C LEU A 147 27.11 -1.89 10.62
N GLY A 148 27.99 -2.60 11.32
CA GLY A 148 28.35 -2.36 12.72
C GLY A 148 27.67 -3.34 13.68
N GLY A 149 27.89 -3.11 14.98
CA GLY A 149 27.38 -3.99 16.03
C GLY A 149 25.88 -3.80 16.29
N GLY A 150 25.10 -4.86 16.10
CA GLY A 150 23.67 -4.86 16.42
C GLY A 150 22.96 -6.13 15.96
N PRO A 151 21.67 -6.30 16.31
CA PRO A 151 20.87 -7.38 15.74
C PRO A 151 20.69 -7.14 14.24
N MET A 152 20.99 -8.13 13.41
CA MET A 152 20.87 -8.03 11.95
C MET A 152 19.89 -9.08 11.42
N VAL A 153 19.12 -8.71 10.41
CA VAL A 153 18.31 -9.63 9.60
C VAL A 153 18.86 -9.64 8.18
N TRP A 154 19.02 -10.85 7.66
CA TRP A 154 19.39 -11.12 6.27
C TRP A 154 18.28 -11.94 5.61
N GLN A 155 17.89 -11.51 4.42
CA GLN A 155 16.95 -12.20 3.53
C GLN A 155 17.55 -12.24 2.14
N TYR A 156 17.61 -13.40 1.52
CA TYR A 156 18.14 -13.59 0.18
C TYR A 156 17.20 -14.48 -0.62
N ASP A 157 16.89 -14.03 -1.83
CA ASP A 157 16.13 -14.78 -2.81
C ASP A 157 17.06 -15.20 -3.95
N ALA A 158 17.34 -16.50 -4.03
CA ALA A 158 18.28 -17.06 -5.00
C ALA A 158 17.76 -16.95 -6.45
N ASP A 159 16.44 -16.95 -6.65
CA ASP A 159 15.83 -16.90 -7.99
C ASP A 159 15.98 -15.50 -8.61
N SER A 160 15.81 -14.45 -7.83
CA SER A 160 15.98 -13.07 -8.29
C SER A 160 17.40 -12.54 -8.16
N GLY A 161 18.23 -13.16 -7.30
CA GLY A 161 19.57 -12.70 -6.98
C GLY A 161 19.60 -11.46 -6.08
N TYR A 162 18.48 -11.09 -5.46
CA TYR A 162 18.42 -9.93 -4.56
C TYR A 162 18.48 -10.37 -3.10
N ALA A 163 19.21 -9.58 -2.30
CA ALA A 163 19.25 -9.72 -0.86
C ALA A 163 18.94 -8.41 -0.15
N LEU A 164 18.44 -8.53 1.07
CA LEU A 164 18.13 -7.44 1.97
C LEU A 164 18.84 -7.69 3.30
N ALA A 165 19.70 -6.75 3.69
CA ALA A 165 20.38 -6.75 4.98
C ALA A 165 19.89 -5.57 5.81
N ILE A 166 19.36 -5.82 7.01
CA ILE A 166 18.79 -4.79 7.89
C ILE A 166 19.46 -4.89 9.26
N LEU A 167 19.99 -3.77 9.74
CA LEU A 167 20.52 -3.64 11.08
C LEU A 167 19.47 -2.96 11.98
N GLY A 168 19.11 -3.63 13.07
CA GLY A 168 18.22 -3.11 14.10
C GLY A 168 18.94 -2.20 15.11
N GLY A 169 18.16 -1.41 15.83
CA GLY A 169 18.64 -0.66 16.99
C GLY A 169 19.09 -1.56 18.16
N SER A 170 19.83 -0.98 19.10
CA SER A 170 20.24 -1.65 20.34
C SER A 170 19.17 -1.53 21.44
N GLY A 171 19.32 -2.31 22.52
CA GLY A 171 18.45 -2.22 23.70
C GLY A 171 17.01 -2.73 23.47
N PRO A 172 15.98 -2.09 24.07
CA PRO A 172 14.59 -2.52 23.92
C PRO A 172 14.08 -2.51 22.48
N ALA A 173 14.54 -1.54 21.66
CA ALA A 173 14.23 -1.48 20.24
C ALA A 173 14.74 -2.72 19.49
N GLY A 174 15.92 -3.21 19.86
CA GLY A 174 16.51 -4.44 19.30
C GLY A 174 15.73 -5.71 19.65
N GLN A 175 15.03 -5.75 20.79
CA GLN A 175 14.13 -6.87 21.10
C GLN A 175 12.91 -6.89 20.18
N ILE A 176 12.28 -5.74 19.97
CA ILE A 176 11.15 -5.59 19.04
C ILE A 176 11.59 -5.95 17.62
N PHE A 177 12.75 -5.44 17.20
CA PHE A 177 13.33 -5.76 15.89
C PHE A 177 13.57 -7.26 15.71
N ARG A 178 14.11 -7.97 16.72
CA ARG A 178 14.31 -9.44 16.61
C ARG A 178 13.01 -10.21 16.45
N GLN A 179 11.93 -9.76 17.10
CA GLN A 179 10.63 -10.41 17.00
C GLN A 179 9.99 -10.24 15.61
N GLN A 180 10.19 -9.09 14.97
CA GLN A 180 9.45 -8.70 13.76
C GLN A 180 10.29 -8.68 12.48
N GLY A 181 11.61 -8.56 12.62
CA GLY A 181 12.50 -8.18 11.53
C GLY A 181 12.59 -9.22 10.42
N ALA A 182 12.50 -10.52 10.73
CA ALA A 182 12.47 -11.53 9.66
C ALA A 182 11.18 -11.48 8.85
N GLU A 183 10.02 -11.36 9.49
CA GLU A 183 8.74 -11.34 8.77
C GLU A 183 8.59 -10.08 7.92
N LEU A 184 8.94 -8.93 8.48
CA LEU A 184 8.91 -7.66 7.76
C LEU A 184 10.00 -7.61 6.67
N GLY A 185 11.20 -8.11 6.95
CA GLY A 185 12.27 -8.24 5.97
C GLY A 185 11.91 -9.17 4.80
N HIS A 186 11.25 -10.29 5.09
CA HIS A 186 10.74 -11.19 4.06
C HIS A 186 9.67 -10.50 3.20
N THR A 187 8.68 -9.87 3.84
CA THR A 187 7.63 -9.10 3.15
C THR A 187 8.23 -8.02 2.25
N ALA A 188 9.24 -7.30 2.75
CA ALA A 188 9.98 -6.29 2.02
C ALA A 188 10.67 -6.85 0.77
N LEU A 189 11.41 -7.94 0.91
CA LEU A 189 12.10 -8.59 -0.21
C LEU A 189 11.10 -9.08 -1.26
N THR A 190 9.99 -9.70 -0.85
CA THR A 190 8.93 -10.13 -1.78
C THR A 190 8.32 -8.94 -2.53
N GLY A 191 8.01 -7.83 -1.83
CA GLY A 191 7.48 -6.63 -2.46
C GLY A 191 8.47 -5.95 -3.40
N LEU A 192 9.77 -5.95 -3.06
CA LEU A 192 10.84 -5.51 -3.95
C LEU A 192 10.82 -6.32 -5.25
N ILE A 193 10.89 -7.65 -5.13
CA ILE A 193 10.93 -8.57 -6.27
C ILE A 193 9.71 -8.36 -7.16
N HIS A 194 8.50 -8.29 -6.58
CA HIS A 194 7.28 -8.02 -7.33
C HIS A 194 7.33 -6.66 -8.06
N GLY A 195 7.79 -5.61 -7.40
CA GLY A 195 7.95 -4.28 -8.01
C GLY A 195 8.95 -4.30 -9.17
N LEU A 196 10.09 -4.98 -9.01
CA LEU A 196 11.11 -5.12 -10.05
C LEU A 196 10.59 -5.88 -11.27
N TRP A 197 9.89 -7.00 -11.05
CA TRP A 197 9.25 -7.74 -12.14
C TRP A 197 8.27 -6.88 -12.91
N ARG A 198 7.48 -6.07 -12.20
CA ARG A 198 6.53 -5.15 -12.82
C ARG A 198 7.25 -4.09 -13.66
N ILE A 199 8.26 -3.41 -13.13
CA ILE A 199 9.02 -2.39 -13.86
C ILE A 199 9.65 -3.00 -15.11
N ARG A 200 10.33 -4.15 -14.99
CA ARG A 200 10.91 -4.87 -16.13
C ARG A 200 9.85 -5.29 -17.15
N SER A 201 8.64 -5.64 -16.72
CA SER A 201 7.55 -5.98 -17.63
C SER A 201 7.04 -4.77 -18.42
N LEU A 202 7.07 -3.57 -17.83
CA LEU A 202 6.73 -2.32 -18.50
C LEU A 202 7.79 -1.94 -19.54
N GLU A 203 9.07 -2.11 -19.21
CA GLU A 203 10.20 -1.86 -20.13
C GLU A 203 10.20 -2.80 -21.34
N ARG A 204 9.78 -4.05 -21.15
CA ARG A 204 9.70 -5.06 -22.22
C ARG A 204 8.50 -4.88 -23.15
N GLN A 205 7.47 -4.13 -22.74
CA GLN A 205 6.37 -3.83 -23.65
C GLN A 205 6.86 -2.84 -24.71
N PRO A 206 6.87 -3.21 -26.01
CA PRO A 206 7.20 -2.24 -27.05
C PRO A 206 6.19 -1.08 -26.96
N PRO A 207 6.61 0.16 -27.26
CA PRO A 207 5.69 1.28 -27.30
C PRO A 207 4.53 0.87 -28.21
N VAL A 208 3.31 0.91 -27.67
CA VAL A 208 2.10 0.59 -28.43
C VAL A 208 2.12 1.50 -29.65
N ARG A 209 2.55 0.95 -30.79
CA ARG A 209 2.63 1.68 -32.05
C ARG A 209 1.18 2.09 -32.30
N PRO A 210 0.88 3.40 -32.41
CA PRO A 210 -0.47 3.81 -32.75
C PRO A 210 -0.85 3.05 -34.02
N PRO A 211 -2.04 2.42 -34.06
CA PRO A 211 -2.40 1.53 -35.15
C PRO A 211 -2.17 2.28 -36.47
N ALA A 212 -1.31 1.73 -37.33
CA ALA A 212 -1.09 2.27 -38.66
C ALA A 212 -2.47 2.45 -39.33
N PRO A 213 -2.70 3.55 -40.06
CA PRO A 213 -3.94 3.72 -40.80
C PRO A 213 -4.07 2.55 -41.78
N SER A 214 -5.00 1.64 -41.50
CA SER A 214 -5.28 0.53 -42.40
C SER A 214 -5.68 1.06 -43.77
N PRO A 215 -5.15 0.49 -44.87
CA PRO A 215 -5.57 0.86 -46.21
C PRO A 215 -7.03 0.48 -46.39
N VAL A 216 -7.74 1.39 -47.06
CA VAL A 216 -9.16 1.36 -47.37
C VAL A 216 -9.54 0.04 -48.04
N ALA A 217 -10.41 -0.73 -47.38
CA ALA A 217 -11.25 -1.71 -48.02
C ALA A 217 -12.70 -1.39 -47.64
N THR A 218 -13.43 -1.00 -48.68
CA THR A 218 -14.83 -0.62 -48.73
C THR A 218 -15.71 -1.78 -48.29
N GLU A 219 -16.39 -1.68 -47.16
CA GLU A 219 -17.68 -2.33 -46.96
C GLU A 219 -18.42 -1.68 -45.78
N ALA A 220 -19.67 -1.33 -46.04
CA ALA A 220 -20.49 -0.42 -45.28
C ALA A 220 -21.01 -1.07 -43.99
N ALA A 221 -20.57 -0.55 -42.86
CA ALA A 221 -21.30 -0.61 -41.60
C ALA A 221 -20.81 0.54 -40.69
N GLU A 222 -21.73 1.47 -40.45
CA GLU A 222 -21.67 2.68 -39.62
C GLU A 222 -20.58 2.70 -38.53
N ARG A 223 -19.50 3.44 -38.76
CA ARG A 223 -18.52 3.84 -37.73
C ARG A 223 -18.84 5.26 -37.25
N PRO A 224 -18.82 5.52 -35.93
CA PRO A 224 -18.99 6.87 -35.39
C PRO A 224 -17.74 7.73 -35.65
N ASP A 225 -18.00 9.01 -35.91
CA ASP A 225 -17.10 10.07 -36.36
C ASP A 225 -15.73 10.14 -35.66
N ARG A 226 -14.67 10.18 -36.48
CA ARG A 226 -13.27 10.36 -36.05
C ARG A 226 -12.92 11.83 -35.71
N ASN A 227 -13.88 12.75 -35.80
CA ASN A 227 -13.72 14.19 -35.52
C ASN A 227 -14.00 14.59 -34.05
N GLU A 228 -14.39 13.66 -33.16
CA GLU A 228 -14.74 14.01 -31.76
C GLU A 228 -13.55 14.29 -30.82
N ARG A 229 -12.29 14.06 -31.24
CA ARG A 229 -11.12 14.26 -30.34
C ARG A 229 -10.83 15.72 -30.00
N THR A 230 -11.48 16.67 -30.66
CA THR A 230 -11.36 18.11 -30.39
C THR A 230 -12.71 18.75 -30.08
N ALA A 231 -13.73 17.95 -29.75
CA ALA A 231 -15.00 18.49 -29.29
C ALA A 231 -14.81 19.04 -27.86
N PRO A 232 -15.28 20.27 -27.57
CA PRO A 232 -15.17 20.83 -26.23
C PRO A 232 -15.89 19.92 -25.21
N ARG A 233 -15.22 19.63 -24.09
CA ARG A 233 -15.80 18.87 -22.96
C ARG A 233 -17.01 19.63 -22.41
N ARG A 234 -18.22 19.25 -22.83
CA ARG A 234 -19.48 19.89 -22.43
C ARG A 234 -20.37 18.89 -21.69
N MET A 235 -21.11 19.38 -20.70
CA MET A 235 -22.17 18.61 -20.03
C MET A 235 -23.32 18.30 -20.99
N ASP A 236 -23.99 17.18 -20.74
CA ASP A 236 -25.29 16.89 -21.36
C ASP A 236 -26.33 17.91 -20.85
N PRO A 237 -26.88 18.79 -21.71
CA PRO A 237 -27.85 19.78 -21.28
C PRO A 237 -29.21 19.16 -20.94
N ALA A 238 -29.55 18.01 -21.53
CA ALA A 238 -30.85 17.36 -21.33
C ALA A 238 -30.85 16.46 -20.09
N LYS A 239 -29.75 15.75 -19.84
CA LYS A 239 -29.62 14.84 -18.70
C LYS A 239 -28.20 14.92 -18.10
N PRO A 240 -27.90 15.96 -17.29
CA PRO A 240 -26.56 16.20 -16.76
C PRO A 240 -26.13 15.19 -15.68
N VAL A 241 -27.03 14.32 -15.25
CA VAL A 241 -26.81 13.36 -14.16
C VAL A 241 -27.04 11.93 -14.63
N ILE A 242 -26.20 11.02 -14.16
CA ILE A 242 -26.32 9.59 -14.38
C ILE A 242 -26.18 8.83 -13.05
N ARG A 243 -27.02 7.83 -12.82
CA ARG A 243 -26.94 6.97 -11.62
C ARG A 243 -25.99 5.81 -11.87
N GLU A 244 -25.40 5.28 -10.81
CA GLU A 244 -24.58 4.06 -10.89
C GLU A 244 -25.35 2.87 -11.51
N GLY A 245 -26.65 2.75 -11.23
CA GLY A 245 -27.52 1.76 -11.85
C GLY A 245 -27.65 1.93 -13.37
N ASP A 246 -27.78 3.17 -13.84
CA ASP A 246 -27.86 3.49 -15.28
C ASP A 246 -26.53 3.18 -15.99
N ILE A 247 -25.40 3.38 -15.31
CA ILE A 247 -24.07 3.01 -15.82
C ILE A 247 -23.98 1.50 -15.98
N ALA A 248 -24.32 0.76 -14.93
CA ALA A 248 -24.28 -0.70 -14.95
C ALA A 248 -25.22 -1.28 -16.02
N GLU A 249 -26.41 -0.68 -16.21
CA GLU A 249 -27.35 -1.08 -17.25
C GLU A 249 -26.85 -0.75 -18.65
N GLY A 250 -26.31 0.45 -18.87
CA GLY A 250 -25.72 0.85 -20.15
C GLY A 250 -24.58 -0.07 -20.58
N ILE A 251 -23.72 -0.45 -19.63
CA ILE A 251 -22.63 -1.43 -19.85
C ILE A 251 -23.20 -2.82 -20.19
N ARG A 252 -24.24 -3.27 -19.48
CA ARG A 252 -24.89 -4.57 -19.75
C ARG A 252 -25.51 -4.61 -21.15
N LYS A 253 -26.00 -3.47 -21.65
CA LYS A 253 -26.55 -3.31 -23.01
C LYS A 253 -25.47 -3.16 -24.09
N GLY A 254 -24.19 -3.39 -23.76
CA GLY A 254 -23.08 -3.31 -24.71
C GLY A 254 -22.46 -1.91 -24.85
N GLY A 255 -22.92 -0.93 -24.07
CA GLY A 255 -22.30 0.39 -24.01
C GLY A 255 -20.95 0.38 -23.27
N GLY A 256 -20.11 1.37 -23.56
CA GLY A 256 -18.90 1.67 -22.80
C GLY A 256 -18.84 3.11 -22.30
N ILE A 257 -17.99 3.36 -21.30
CA ILE A 257 -17.59 4.73 -20.92
C ILE A 257 -16.45 5.17 -21.83
N ARG A 258 -16.63 6.29 -22.53
CA ARG A 258 -15.64 6.82 -23.49
C ARG A 258 -14.54 7.62 -22.79
N GLU A 259 -14.92 8.44 -21.82
CA GLU A 259 -14.00 9.33 -21.10
C GLU A 259 -14.46 9.51 -19.65
N VAL A 260 -13.48 9.72 -18.75
CA VAL A 260 -13.71 10.02 -17.34
C VAL A 260 -12.90 11.24 -16.95
N VAL A 261 -13.58 12.23 -16.39
CA VAL A 261 -12.99 13.46 -15.84
C VAL A 261 -13.35 13.54 -14.37
N VAL A 262 -12.38 13.88 -13.55
CA VAL A 262 -12.54 14.10 -12.11
C VAL A 262 -12.31 15.57 -11.83
N LEU A 263 -13.25 16.19 -11.12
CA LEU A 263 -13.09 17.55 -10.62
C LEU A 263 -12.67 17.49 -9.16
N GLY A 264 -11.51 18.04 -8.81
CA GLY A 264 -11.07 18.22 -7.43
C GLY A 264 -11.65 19.51 -6.83
N GLN A 265 -12.36 19.39 -5.72
CA GLN A 265 -12.97 20.49 -4.98
C GLN A 265 -12.03 21.02 -3.89
N ASP A 266 -12.28 22.23 -3.41
CA ASP A 266 -11.43 22.93 -2.43
C ASP A 266 -11.38 22.23 -1.05
N ASP A 267 -12.38 21.42 -0.73
CA ASP A 267 -12.47 20.63 0.51
C ASP A 267 -11.75 19.27 0.43
N GLY A 268 -11.05 19.02 -0.68
CA GLY A 268 -10.38 17.73 -0.95
C GLY A 268 -11.33 16.63 -1.40
N GLU A 269 -12.58 16.94 -1.75
CA GLU A 269 -13.51 16.00 -2.35
C GLU A 269 -13.36 15.95 -3.89
N TYR A 270 -13.54 14.76 -4.45
CA TYR A 270 -13.42 14.50 -5.88
C TYR A 270 -14.77 14.10 -6.46
N LEU A 271 -15.23 14.84 -7.48
CA LEU A 271 -16.46 14.57 -8.22
C LEU A 271 -16.16 13.87 -9.54
N VAL A 272 -16.90 12.80 -9.83
CA VAL A 272 -16.70 12.01 -11.05
C VAL A 272 -17.70 12.40 -12.13
N LEU A 273 -17.18 12.78 -13.29
CA LEU A 273 -17.91 13.02 -14.53
C LEU A 273 -17.54 11.93 -15.55
N VAL A 274 -18.55 11.33 -16.17
CA VAL A 274 -18.35 10.29 -17.19
C VAL A 274 -19.01 10.69 -18.49
N ARG A 275 -18.36 10.36 -19.61
CA ARG A 275 -18.95 10.46 -20.95
C ARG A 275 -19.33 9.06 -21.44
N PRO A 276 -20.57 8.62 -21.23
CA PRO A 276 -21.03 7.32 -21.74
C PRO A 276 -21.12 7.32 -23.27
N SER A 277 -21.00 6.15 -23.88
CA SER A 277 -21.15 6.00 -25.34
C SER A 277 -22.60 6.05 -25.84
N TRP A 278 -23.56 5.83 -24.94
CA TRP A 278 -25.01 5.77 -25.22
C TRP A 278 -25.74 7.08 -24.91
N ALA A 279 -25.00 8.15 -24.62
CA ALA A 279 -25.57 9.44 -24.29
C ALA A 279 -24.63 10.57 -24.72
N ALA A 280 -25.21 11.74 -25.00
CA ALA A 280 -24.44 12.90 -25.42
C ALA A 280 -23.79 13.58 -24.21
N GLY A 281 -22.57 14.08 -24.38
CA GLY A 281 -21.89 14.91 -23.37
C GLY A 281 -21.49 14.20 -22.07
N PHE A 282 -20.88 14.98 -21.17
CA PHE A 282 -20.52 14.52 -19.84
C PHE A 282 -21.72 14.50 -18.92
N ARG A 283 -21.77 13.49 -18.05
CA ARG A 283 -22.77 13.32 -17.02
C ARG A 283 -22.12 13.09 -15.67
N ARG A 284 -22.67 13.73 -14.65
CA ARG A 284 -22.22 13.62 -13.27
C ARG A 284 -22.77 12.36 -12.63
N VAL A 285 -21.91 11.63 -11.93
CA VAL A 285 -22.31 10.39 -11.25
C VAL A 285 -22.99 10.71 -9.92
N THR A 286 -24.16 10.14 -9.70
CA THR A 286 -24.90 10.19 -8.43
C THR A 286 -24.97 8.83 -7.76
N THR A 287 -25.18 8.85 -6.44
CA THR A 287 -25.38 7.63 -5.65
C THR A 287 -26.62 6.86 -6.12
N TYR A 288 -26.69 5.57 -5.80
CA TYR A 288 -27.77 4.66 -6.24
C TYR A 288 -29.19 5.18 -6.00
N ARG A 289 -29.40 5.96 -4.92
CA ARG A 289 -30.72 6.56 -4.59
C ARG A 289 -30.98 7.91 -5.27
N GLY A 290 -30.03 8.46 -6.01
CA GLY A 290 -30.14 9.76 -6.68
C GLY A 290 -30.28 10.94 -5.71
N LEU A 291 -30.03 10.73 -4.42
CA LEU A 291 -30.21 11.72 -3.35
C LEU A 291 -29.01 12.66 -3.21
N SER A 292 -27.83 12.22 -3.64
CA SER A 292 -26.60 12.98 -3.51
C SER A 292 -25.63 12.67 -4.65
N ASP A 293 -24.73 13.61 -4.87
CA ASP A 293 -23.58 13.41 -5.73
C ASP A 293 -22.67 12.33 -5.16
N ARG A 294 -22.03 11.59 -6.06
CA ARG A 294 -20.99 10.65 -5.67
C ARG A 294 -19.67 11.40 -5.59
N SER A 295 -19.33 11.90 -4.41
CA SER A 295 -18.01 12.44 -4.10
C SER A 295 -17.11 11.40 -3.41
N PHE A 296 -15.80 11.57 -3.54
CA PHE A 296 -14.80 10.72 -2.91
C PHE A 296 -13.75 11.59 -2.24
N ARG A 297 -13.38 11.28 -0.99
CA ARG A 297 -12.21 11.90 -0.31
C ARG A 297 -10.91 11.14 -0.55
N ASP A 298 -11.03 9.90 -1.01
CA ASP A 298 -9.91 8.98 -1.21
C ASP A 298 -9.80 8.64 -2.70
N LEU A 299 -8.68 9.02 -3.30
CA LEU A 299 -8.39 8.80 -4.72
C LEU A 299 -8.40 7.31 -5.09
N ASN A 300 -7.97 6.42 -4.18
CA ASN A 300 -7.93 4.98 -4.43
C ASN A 300 -9.34 4.39 -4.54
N ARG A 301 -10.28 4.88 -3.71
CA ARG A 301 -11.71 4.50 -3.81
C ARG A 301 -12.33 5.00 -5.10
N LEU A 302 -11.98 6.23 -5.51
CA LEU A 302 -12.42 6.79 -6.79
C LEU A 302 -11.91 5.95 -7.96
N VAL A 303 -10.61 5.66 -8.00
CA VAL A 303 -10.00 4.86 -9.07
C VAL A 303 -10.63 3.47 -9.10
N THR A 304 -10.81 2.83 -7.95
CA THR A 304 -11.47 1.53 -7.86
C THR A 304 -12.90 1.58 -8.42
N PHE A 305 -13.66 2.63 -8.10
CA PHE A 305 -14.99 2.84 -8.66
C PHE A 305 -14.95 2.97 -10.19
N VAL A 306 -14.07 3.81 -10.73
CA VAL A 306 -13.93 4.00 -12.18
C VAL A 306 -13.50 2.72 -12.90
N ARG A 307 -12.57 1.94 -12.32
CA ARG A 307 -12.09 0.69 -12.92
C ARG A 307 -13.12 -0.43 -12.83
N LYS A 308 -13.79 -0.61 -11.68
CA LYS A 308 -14.68 -1.74 -11.44
C LYS A 308 -16.13 -1.45 -11.85
N ALA A 309 -16.70 -0.36 -11.38
CA ALA A 309 -18.11 -0.02 -11.63
C ALA A 309 -18.31 0.56 -13.03
N CYS A 310 -17.47 1.51 -13.44
CA CYS A 310 -17.57 2.13 -14.77
C CYS A 310 -16.89 1.29 -15.88
N ARG A 311 -16.14 0.24 -15.52
CA ARG A 311 -15.35 -0.60 -16.44
C ARG A 311 -14.50 0.21 -17.43
N PHE A 312 -13.96 1.34 -16.97
CA PHE A 312 -13.18 2.22 -17.84
C PHE A 312 -11.68 1.91 -17.69
N PRO A 313 -10.98 1.43 -18.72
CA PRO A 313 -9.54 1.13 -18.66
C PRO A 313 -8.64 2.31 -19.05
N GLY A 314 -9.20 3.42 -19.56
CA GLY A 314 -8.43 4.57 -20.07
C GLY A 314 -7.81 5.47 -19.01
N SER A 315 -7.21 6.58 -19.42
CA SER A 315 -6.66 7.59 -18.51
C SER A 315 -7.77 8.38 -17.82
N ILE A 316 -7.62 8.62 -16.51
CA ILE A 316 -8.53 9.45 -15.71
C ILE A 316 -7.93 10.84 -15.65
N VAL A 317 -8.64 11.84 -16.18
CA VAL A 317 -8.15 13.23 -16.18
C VAL A 317 -8.63 13.90 -14.90
N LEU A 318 -7.70 14.35 -14.07
CA LEU A 318 -7.99 15.16 -12.89
C LEU A 318 -7.86 16.64 -13.26
N LEU A 319 -8.90 17.42 -13.02
CA LEU A 319 -8.93 18.86 -13.21
C LEU A 319 -9.21 19.55 -11.88
N ASP A 320 -8.47 20.63 -11.63
CA ASP A 320 -8.83 21.60 -10.62
C ASP A 320 -10.16 22.28 -11.01
N ILE A 321 -11.05 22.42 -10.06
CA ILE A 321 -12.36 23.03 -10.26
C ILE A 321 -12.28 24.46 -10.79
N HIS A 322 -11.24 25.20 -10.42
CA HIS A 322 -10.98 26.59 -10.79
C HIS A 322 -10.28 26.72 -12.15
N ALA A 323 -9.76 25.61 -12.71
CA ALA A 323 -9.12 25.61 -14.03
C ALA A 323 -10.07 26.07 -15.15
N GLN A 324 -9.50 26.74 -16.15
CA GLN A 324 -10.26 27.24 -17.31
C GLN A 324 -10.94 26.10 -18.08
N GLU A 325 -10.29 24.94 -18.18
CA GLU A 325 -10.84 23.73 -18.82
C GLU A 325 -12.08 23.17 -18.12
N ALA A 326 -12.19 23.38 -16.80
CA ALA A 326 -13.34 22.93 -16.02
C ALA A 326 -14.58 23.82 -16.21
N ARG A 327 -14.43 25.05 -16.72
CA ARG A 327 -15.54 26.03 -16.83
C ARG A 327 -16.76 25.50 -17.59
N ALA A 328 -16.54 24.72 -18.66
CA ALA A 328 -17.61 24.14 -19.45
C ALA A 328 -18.35 22.97 -18.75
N LEU A 329 -17.76 22.43 -17.68
CA LEU A 329 -18.29 21.30 -16.90
C LEU A 329 -18.94 21.75 -15.57
N ARG A 330 -18.62 22.95 -15.08
CA ARG A 330 -19.19 23.54 -13.84
C ARG A 330 -20.72 23.65 -13.79
N PRO A 331 -21.45 23.99 -14.88
CA PRO A 331 -22.90 24.17 -14.80
C PRO A 331 -23.66 22.92 -14.32
N GLY A 332 -23.05 21.74 -14.41
CA GLY A 332 -23.61 20.49 -13.91
C GLY A 332 -23.36 20.20 -12.43
N VAL A 333 -22.77 21.13 -11.68
CA VAL A 333 -22.41 20.95 -10.25
C VAL A 333 -23.08 22.01 -9.35
N PRO A 334 -24.35 21.81 -8.97
CA PRO A 334 -25.16 22.74 -8.16
C PRO A 334 -24.54 23.27 -6.87
N HIS A 335 -23.69 22.51 -6.16
CA HIS A 335 -23.24 22.90 -4.82
C HIS A 335 -22.06 23.89 -4.77
N LEU A 336 -21.53 24.31 -5.92
CA LEU A 336 -20.35 25.19 -5.97
C LEU A 336 -20.67 26.67 -6.12
N VAL A 337 -21.90 27.02 -6.46
CA VAL A 337 -22.26 28.41 -6.75
C VAL A 337 -22.55 29.20 -5.47
N HIS A 338 -22.75 28.54 -4.31
CA HIS A 338 -23.25 29.22 -3.10
C HIS A 338 -22.19 29.57 -2.05
N SER A 339 -20.92 29.18 -2.24
CA SER A 339 -19.87 29.43 -1.23
C SER A 339 -19.10 30.73 -1.41
N ASN A 340 -19.24 31.44 -2.54
CA ASN A 340 -18.44 32.65 -2.83
C ASN A 340 -19.22 33.98 -2.78
N GLU A 341 -20.55 33.99 -2.66
CA GLU A 341 -21.32 35.24 -2.52
C GLU A 341 -21.50 35.69 -1.06
N ALA A 342 -21.12 34.87 -0.07
CA ALA A 342 -21.28 35.18 1.34
C ALA A 342 -20.08 35.91 1.99
N HIS A 343 -19.00 36.18 1.26
CA HIS A 343 -17.80 36.88 1.77
C HIS A 343 -17.46 38.17 1.00
N ALA A 344 -18.35 38.63 0.14
CA ALA A 344 -18.22 39.89 -0.57
C ALA A 344 -19.47 40.77 -0.39
N ARG A 345 -19.81 41.10 0.86
CA ARG A 345 -20.59 42.29 1.24
C ARG A 345 -20.11 42.85 2.56
#